data_AF-A0A7J8EKH2-F1
#
_entry.id   AF-A0A7J8EKH2-F1
#
_cell.length_a   1.000
_cell.length_b   1.000
_cell.length_c   1.000
_cell.angle_alpha   90.00
_cell.angle_beta   90.00
_cell.angle_gamma   90.00
#
_symmetry.space_group_name_H-M   'P 1'
#
loop_
_entity.id
_entity.type
_entity.pdbx_description
1 polymer ?
#
loop_
_entity_poly.entity_id
_entity_poly.type
_entity_poly.pdbx_seq_one_letter_code
_entity_poly.pdbx_strand_id
1 'polypeptide(L)'
;MLKSVVKEYKDHFIEIFLKACERMEMIFGLDVKEDPTNQCYVLLIKMGLTYDGMLHGEKGVPKTGILILILGVIFMKGNHATEEEVWEVLSLTGVRSGRKHLSSVSPGSSSPKFL
;
A
#
# COMPACT_ATOMS: atom_id res chain seq x y z
N MET A 1 17.74 -5.79 6.74
CA MET A 1 17.66 -6.02 5.28
C MET A 1 18.68 -7.05 4.79
N LEU A 2 19.98 -6.75 4.72
CA LEU A 2 21.00 -7.70 4.24
C LEU A 2 21.08 -9.02 5.06
N LYS A 3 21.04 -8.93 6.40
CA LYS A 3 21.09 -10.12 7.27
C LYS A 3 19.78 -10.90 7.35
N SER A 4 18.65 -10.26 7.02
CA SER A 4 17.30 -10.78 7.31
C SER A 4 16.54 -11.23 6.07
N VAL A 5 16.71 -10.55 4.94
CA VAL A 5 15.93 -10.77 3.70
C VAL A 5 16.83 -11.30 2.58
N VAL A 6 18.05 -10.77 2.46
CA VAL A 6 18.92 -11.00 1.29
C VAL A 6 20.18 -11.78 1.70
N LYS A 7 20.00 -12.90 2.41
CA LYS A 7 21.10 -13.70 2.97
C LYS A 7 22.00 -14.32 1.88
N GLU A 8 21.40 -14.94 0.87
CA GLU A 8 22.09 -15.67 -0.20
C GLU A 8 22.28 -14.84 -1.48
N TYR A 9 21.54 -13.75 -1.64
CA TYR A 9 21.53 -12.91 -2.85
C TYR A 9 22.20 -11.55 -2.63
N LYS A 10 23.22 -11.48 -1.76
CA LYS A 10 23.83 -10.21 -1.33
C LYS A 10 24.31 -9.36 -2.50
N ASP A 11 24.82 -9.99 -3.55
CA ASP A 11 25.31 -9.31 -4.76
C ASP A 11 24.17 -8.66 -5.58
N HIS A 12 22.95 -9.14 -5.41
CA HIS A 12 21.73 -8.60 -6.06
C HIS A 12 20.91 -7.71 -5.12
N PHE A 13 21.45 -7.37 -3.95
CA PHE A 13 20.72 -6.62 -2.93
C PHE A 13 20.14 -5.31 -3.48
N ILE A 14 20.94 -4.54 -4.22
CA ILE A 14 20.52 -3.25 -4.76
C ILE A 14 19.34 -3.42 -5.71
N GLU A 15 19.38 -4.39 -6.62
CA GLU A 15 18.29 -4.63 -7.57
C GLU A 15 17.01 -5.07 -6.87
N ILE A 16 17.11 -6.01 -5.91
CA ILE A 16 15.97 -6.47 -5.12
C ILE A 16 15.38 -5.31 -4.30
N PHE A 17 16.24 -4.49 -3.70
CA PHE A 17 15.83 -3.36 -2.89
C PHE A 17 15.13 -2.29 -3.72
N LEU A 18 15.67 -1.92 -4.88
CA LEU A 18 15.06 -0.94 -5.79
C LEU A 18 13.70 -1.43 -6.29
N LYS A 19 13.60 -2.69 -6.74
CA LYS A 19 12.32 -3.28 -7.13
C LYS A 19 11.31 -3.28 -5.98
N ALA A 20 11.76 -3.54 -4.75
CA ALA A 20 10.88 -3.45 -3.58
C ALA A 20 10.41 -2.02 -3.31
N CYS A 21 11.30 -1.02 -3.45
CA CYS A 21 10.94 0.39 -3.30
C CYS A 21 9.91 0.82 -4.36
N GLU A 22 10.13 0.47 -5.63
CA GLU A 22 9.18 0.74 -6.72
C GLU A 22 7.79 0.14 -6.45
N ARG A 23 7.75 -1.10 -5.93
CA ARG A 23 6.49 -1.75 -5.56
C ARG A 23 5.83 -1.09 -4.34
N MET A 24 6.62 -0.67 -3.35
CA MET A 24 6.11 0.06 -2.19
C MET A 24 5.48 1.40 -2.58
N GLU A 25 6.08 2.10 -3.51
CA GLU A 25 5.53 3.34 -4.06
C GLU A 25 4.26 3.07 -4.87
N MET A 26 4.33 2.16 -5.85
CA MET A 26 3.23 1.96 -6.80
C MET A 26 1.98 1.34 -6.15
N ILE A 27 2.17 0.40 -5.21
CA ILE A 27 1.05 -0.36 -4.63
C ILE A 27 0.57 0.28 -3.33
N PHE A 28 1.50 0.70 -2.47
CA PHE A 28 1.18 1.19 -1.14
C PHE A 28 1.28 2.71 -1.03
N GLY A 29 1.77 3.42 -2.05
CA GLY A 29 1.93 4.87 -1.96
C GLY A 29 2.96 5.27 -0.90
N LEU A 30 4.00 4.44 -0.71
CA LEU A 30 5.05 4.67 0.28
C LEU A 30 6.37 5.06 -0.39
N ASP A 31 7.04 6.05 0.17
CA ASP A 31 8.38 6.46 -0.20
C ASP A 31 9.40 5.87 0.77
N VAL A 32 10.50 5.33 0.26
CA VAL A 32 11.62 4.84 1.07
C VAL A 32 12.69 5.92 1.05
N LYS A 33 12.99 6.51 2.21
CA LYS A 33 13.99 7.57 2.32
C LYS A 33 15.11 7.17 3.26
N GLU A 34 16.35 7.46 2.88
CA GLU A 34 17.50 7.29 3.76
C GLU A 34 17.48 8.37 4.84
N ASP A 35 17.65 7.96 6.09
CA ASP A 35 17.95 8.84 7.20
C ASP A 35 19.48 9.01 7.29
N PRO A 36 20.01 10.19 6.90
CA PRO A 36 21.45 10.44 6.89
C PRO A 36 22.07 10.40 8.30
N THR A 37 21.25 10.47 9.36
CA THR A 37 21.71 10.51 10.74
C THR A 37 21.90 9.11 11.32
N ASN A 38 20.99 8.20 10.99
CA ASN A 38 20.87 6.91 11.66
C ASN A 38 21.26 5.71 10.78
N GLN A 39 21.79 5.96 9.57
CA GLN A 39 22.15 4.90 8.60
C GLN A 39 21.01 3.89 8.41
N CYS A 40 19.78 4.39 8.41
CA CYS A 40 18.56 3.59 8.33
C CYS A 40 17.64 4.14 7.25
N TYR A 41 16.64 3.35 6.88
CA TYR A 41 15.61 3.77 5.92
C TYR A 41 14.30 3.97 6.66
N VAL A 42 13.62 5.07 6.35
CA VAL A 42 12.28 5.38 6.84
C VAL A 42 11.26 5.22 5.72
N LEU A 43 10.06 4.76 6.09
CA LEU A 43 8.92 4.68 5.19
C LEU A 43 8.02 5.89 5.44
N LEU A 44 7.72 6.63 4.38
CA LEU A 44 6.89 7.83 4.43
C LEU A 44 5.70 7.66 3.49
N ILE A 45 4.56 8.25 3.83
CA ILE A 45 3.42 8.28 2.92
C ILE A 45 3.71 9.31 1.81
N LYS A 46 3.58 8.88 0.56
CA LYS A 46 3.82 9.73 -0.62
C LYS A 46 2.79 10.88 -0.66
N MET A 47 3.16 11.97 -1.31
CA MET A 47 2.40 13.24 -1.35
C MET A 47 2.18 13.93 0.01
N GLY A 48 2.84 13.50 1.09
CA GLY A 48 2.69 14.12 2.41
C GLY A 48 1.31 13.90 3.03
N LEU A 49 0.60 12.85 2.60
CA LEU A 49 -0.68 12.49 3.20
C LEU A 49 -0.48 12.06 4.65
N THR A 50 -1.35 12.52 5.54
CA THR A 50 -1.36 12.12 6.96
C THR A 50 -2.27 10.93 7.24
N TYR A 51 -2.99 10.46 6.21
CA TYR A 51 -3.93 9.35 6.30
C TYR A 51 -3.29 8.10 5.69
N ASP A 52 -3.20 7.02 6.47
CA ASP A 52 -2.69 5.71 6.04
C ASP A 52 -3.81 4.67 5.78
N GLY A 53 -5.05 4.98 6.19
CA GLY A 53 -6.20 4.07 6.09
C GLY A 53 -6.14 2.86 7.01
N MET A 54 -5.29 2.92 8.04
CA MET A 54 -5.12 1.89 9.06
C MET A 54 -5.96 2.24 10.30
N LEU A 55 -6.67 1.24 10.86
CA LEU A 55 -7.26 1.38 12.18
C LEU A 55 -6.20 1.12 13.25
N HIS A 56 -6.28 1.87 14.35
CA HIS A 56 -5.32 1.74 15.44
C HIS A 56 -5.33 0.31 16.01
N GLY A 57 -4.20 -0.37 15.95
CA GLY A 57 -4.06 -1.75 16.43
C GLY A 57 -4.36 -2.85 15.40
N GLU A 58 -4.77 -2.51 14.17
CA GLU A 58 -4.92 -3.51 13.11
C GLU A 58 -3.61 -3.79 12.37
N LYS A 59 -3.34 -5.09 12.14
CA LYS A 59 -2.23 -5.54 11.29
C LYS A 59 -2.69 -5.54 9.84
N GLY A 60 -2.59 -4.37 9.20
CA GLY A 60 -3.01 -4.14 7.80
C GLY A 60 -1.88 -3.60 6.92
N VAL A 61 -2.21 -3.33 5.66
CA VAL A 61 -1.35 -2.59 4.73
C VAL A 61 -1.94 -1.19 4.50
N PRO A 62 -1.12 -0.14 4.37
CA PRO A 62 -1.60 1.19 4.08
C PRO A 62 -2.44 1.22 2.80
N LYS A 63 -3.57 1.92 2.82
CA LYS A 63 -4.47 2.10 1.66
C LYS A 63 -4.12 3.34 0.84
N THR A 64 -2.98 3.96 1.13
CA THR A 64 -2.49 5.20 0.53
C THR A 64 -2.22 5.10 -0.97
N GLY A 65 -1.74 3.96 -1.45
CA GLY A 65 -1.53 3.75 -2.90
C GLY A 65 -2.84 3.80 -3.69
N ILE A 66 -3.90 3.17 -3.19
CA ILE A 66 -5.24 3.22 -3.80
C ILE A 66 -5.77 4.66 -3.79
N LEU A 67 -5.62 5.37 -2.67
CA LEU A 67 -6.05 6.76 -2.57
C LEU A 67 -5.32 7.65 -3.58
N ILE A 68 -4.00 7.53 -3.69
CA ILE A 68 -3.19 8.28 -4.64
C ILE A 68 -3.61 7.97 -6.08
N LEU A 69 -3.90 6.71 -6.39
CA LEU A 69 -4.36 6.31 -7.72
C LEU A 69 -5.71 6.94 -8.07
N ILE A 70 -6.68 6.91 -7.16
CA ILE A 70 -7.99 7.55 -7.35
C ILE A 70 -7.83 9.06 -7.59
N LEU A 71 -7.02 9.73 -6.75
CA LEU A 71 -6.72 11.15 -6.91
C LEU A 71 -6.05 11.45 -8.27
N GLY A 72 -5.14 10.58 -8.70
CA GLY A 72 -4.49 10.67 -10.01
C GLY A 72 -5.48 10.58 -11.17
N VAL A 73 -6.44 9.64 -11.12
CA VAL A 73 -7.49 9.51 -12.15
C VAL A 73 -8.36 10.75 -12.22
N ILE A 74 -8.82 11.25 -11.07
CA ILE A 74 -9.64 12.48 -10.98
C ILE A 74 -8.87 13.66 -11.56
N PHE A 75 -7.60 13.82 -11.20
CA PHE A 75 -6.75 14.90 -11.69
C PHE A 75 -6.56 14.83 -13.22
N MET A 76 -6.24 13.65 -13.76
CA MET A 76 -6.05 13.44 -15.20
C MET A 76 -7.31 13.72 -16.03
N LYS A 77 -8.50 13.62 -15.43
CA LYS A 77 -9.79 13.91 -16.06
C LYS A 77 -10.27 15.36 -15.88
N GLY A 78 -9.43 16.24 -15.35
CA GLY A 78 -9.80 17.65 -15.15
C GLY A 78 -10.53 17.91 -13.83
N ASN A 79 -10.14 17.19 -12.77
CA ASN A 79 -10.69 17.25 -11.41
C ASN A 79 -12.11 16.69 -11.25
N HIS A 80 -12.56 15.88 -12.20
CA HIS A 80 -13.83 15.18 -12.14
C HIS A 80 -13.72 13.85 -12.89
N ALA A 81 -14.14 12.76 -12.28
CA ALA A 81 -14.21 11.44 -12.91
C ALA A 81 -15.46 10.72 -12.42
N THR A 82 -16.10 9.91 -13.28
CA THR A 82 -17.22 9.07 -12.86
C THR A 82 -16.71 7.86 -12.08
N GLU A 83 -17.60 7.20 -11.33
CA GLU A 83 -17.25 5.99 -10.60
C GLU A 83 -16.72 4.90 -11.54
N GLU A 84 -17.32 4.77 -12.73
CA GLU A 84 -16.93 3.80 -13.74
C GLU A 84 -15.52 4.04 -14.25
N GLU A 85 -15.13 5.30 -14.49
CA GLU A 85 -13.78 5.66 -14.93
C GLU A 85 -12.73 5.34 -13.86
N VAL A 86 -13.06 5.61 -12.59
CA VAL A 86 -12.19 5.26 -11.46
C VAL A 86 -12.09 3.73 -11.32
N TRP A 87 -13.21 3.03 -11.47
CA TRP A 87 -13.28 1.58 -11.34
C TRP A 87 -12.49 0.86 -12.45
N GLU A 88 -12.55 1.37 -13.68
CA GLU A 88 -11.79 0.85 -14.82
C GLU A 88 -10.29 0.82 -14.50
N VAL A 89 -9.75 1.91 -13.97
CA VAL A 89 -8.32 2.01 -13.62
C VAL A 89 -7.98 1.14 -12.39
N LEU A 90 -8.83 1.13 -11.36
CA LEU A 90 -8.61 0.30 -10.17
C LEU A 90 -8.61 -1.20 -10.50
N SER A 91 -9.43 -1.62 -11.46
CA SER A 91 -9.50 -3.03 -11.89
C SER A 91 -8.14 -3.55 -12.42
N LEU A 92 -7.34 -2.67 -13.01
CA LEU A 92 -6.00 -2.99 -13.52
C LEU A 92 -4.99 -3.25 -12.40
N THR A 93 -5.24 -2.73 -11.19
CA THR A 93 -4.35 -2.89 -10.03
C THR A 93 -4.63 -4.15 -9.20
N GLY A 94 -5.59 -4.98 -9.62
CA GLY A 94 -5.96 -6.21 -8.92
C GLY A 94 -6.83 -6.00 -7.68
N VAL A 95 -7.25 -4.76 -7.40
CA VAL A 95 -8.25 -4.43 -6.38
C VAL A 95 -9.62 -4.88 -6.89
N ARG A 96 -10.29 -5.79 -6.17
CA ARG A 96 -11.59 -6.35 -6.57
C ARG A 96 -12.70 -5.82 -5.65
N SER A 97 -13.82 -5.39 -6.23
CA SER A 97 -15.00 -4.98 -5.45
C SER A 97 -15.58 -6.16 -4.68
N GLY A 98 -16.06 -5.92 -3.46
CA GLY A 98 -16.90 -6.87 -2.73
C GLY A 98 -16.21 -8.04 -2.04
N ARG A 99 -14.88 -8.18 -2.11
CA ARG A 99 -14.14 -9.12 -1.25
C ARG A 99 -13.53 -8.36 -0.09
N LYS A 100 -13.93 -8.71 1.14
CA LYS A 100 -13.16 -8.35 2.34
C LYS A 100 -11.74 -8.86 2.10
N HIS A 101 -10.77 -7.96 1.92
CA HIS A 101 -9.36 -8.35 1.90
C HIS A 101 -9.07 -9.00 3.25
N LEU A 102 -8.83 -10.32 3.23
CA LEU A 102 -8.66 -11.12 4.44
C LEU A 102 -7.34 -10.74 5.12
N SER A 103 -7.41 -9.76 6.00
CA SER A 103 -6.53 -9.64 7.17
C SER A 103 -7.41 -9.61 8.43
N SER A 104 -8.25 -10.63 8.59
CA SER A 104 -8.94 -10.89 9.85
C SER A 104 -8.78 -12.37 10.21
N VAL A 105 -7.56 -12.76 10.58
CA VAL A 105 -7.41 -13.89 11.50
C VAL A 105 -7.49 -13.31 12.90
N SER A 106 -8.67 -13.42 13.50
CA SER A 106 -8.82 -13.45 14.95
C SER A 106 -9.73 -14.64 15.27
N PRO A 107 -9.27 -15.61 16.09
CA PRO A 107 -10.10 -16.71 16.55
C PRO A 107 -10.91 -16.18 17.74
N GLY A 108 -12.24 -16.14 17.62
CA GLY A 108 -13.05 -15.84 18.79
C GLY A 108 -14.46 -15.33 18.50
N SER A 109 -15.41 -16.18 18.88
CA SER A 109 -16.81 -15.88 19.23
C SER A 109 -17.83 -15.55 18.12
N SER A 110 -18.62 -16.58 17.82
CA SER A 110 -20.08 -16.60 18.02
C SER A 110 -20.99 -15.79 17.08
N SER A 111 -21.49 -16.51 16.06
CA SER A 111 -22.86 -16.52 15.50
C SER A 111 -23.55 -15.20 15.11
N PRO A 112 -23.97 -15.03 13.84
CA PRO A 112 -24.92 -14.00 13.45
C PRO A 112 -26.37 -14.46 13.69
N LYS A 113 -27.12 -13.72 14.50
CA LYS A 113 -28.59 -13.65 14.40
C LYS A 113 -28.93 -12.43 13.55
N PHE A 114 -29.66 -12.67 12.47
CA PHE A 114 -30.23 -11.63 11.61
C PHE A 114 -31.49 -11.05 12.28
N LEU A 115 -31.60 -9.72 12.27
CA LEU A 115 -32.84 -8.98 12.16
C LEU A 115 -32.65 -8.00 10.99
#